data_AF-A0A2E0BTJ3-F1
#
_entry.id   AF-A0A2E0BTJ3-F1
#
_cell.length_a   1.000
_cell.length_b   1.000
_cell.length_c   1.000
_cell.angle_alpha   90.00
_cell.angle_beta   90.00
_cell.angle_gamma   90.00
#
_symmetry.space_group_name_H-M   'P 1'
#
loop_
_entity.id
_entity.type
_entity.pdbx_description
1 polymer ?
#
loop_
_entity_poly.entity_id
_entity_poly.type
_entity_poly.pdbx_seq_one_letter_code
_entity_poly.pdbx_strand_id
1 'polypeptide(L)'
;MKVIKDTPKSNSSNEYVDVIEYMETKYPQMTSEFKKIQQDQYELFLKKQHDYGPQNIAVGTALKNDEDKRLSLMGIWFRINDKVERIKTLIMRGDDGSLENEGLVDSYSDISNYGVMAQVVARGKWAK
;
A
#
# COMPACT_ATOMS: atom_id res chain seq x y z
N MET A 1 15.46 14.52 -30.54
CA MET A 1 14.39 13.91 -29.73
C MET A 1 14.23 12.47 -30.21
N LYS A 2 14.64 11.45 -29.42
CA LYS A 2 14.49 10.04 -29.82
C LYS A 2 13.09 9.59 -29.43
N VAL A 3 12.27 9.31 -30.44
CA VAL A 3 10.95 8.71 -30.27
C VAL A 3 11.17 7.26 -29.83
N ILE A 4 10.81 6.95 -28.58
CA ILE A 4 10.78 5.58 -28.08
C ILE A 4 9.62 4.89 -28.81
N LYS A 5 9.92 3.88 -29.61
CA LYS A 5 8.91 3.06 -30.28
C LYS A 5 8.24 2.21 -29.21
N ASP A 6 6.92 2.34 -29.08
CA ASP A 6 6.10 1.45 -28.25
C ASP A 6 6.30 0.00 -28.71
N THR A 7 6.84 -0.82 -27.81
CA THR A 7 6.97 -2.27 -28.01
C THR A 7 5.56 -2.89 -28.06
N PRO A 8 5.27 -3.82 -28.98
CA PRO A 8 3.93 -4.40 -29.10
C PRO A 8 3.57 -5.14 -27.81
N LYS A 9 2.43 -4.80 -27.20
CA LYS A 9 1.83 -5.60 -26.12
C LYS A 9 1.40 -6.95 -26.72
N SER A 10 2.22 -7.96 -26.48
CA SER A 10 1.85 -9.38 -26.63
C SER A 10 0.60 -9.66 -25.79
N ASN A 11 -0.44 -10.22 -26.43
CA ASN A 11 -1.65 -10.72 -25.79
C ASN A 11 -1.29 -11.93 -24.89
N SER A 12 -1.05 -11.69 -23.59
CA SER A 12 -0.20 -12.56 -22.76
C SER A 12 -0.88 -13.19 -21.54
N SER A 13 -2.20 -13.47 -21.55
CA SER A 13 -2.83 -14.14 -20.41
C SER A 13 -2.22 -15.53 -20.09
N ASN A 14 -1.76 -16.28 -21.11
CA ASN A 14 -1.09 -17.57 -20.90
C ASN A 14 0.39 -17.43 -20.48
N GLU A 15 1.07 -16.37 -20.91
CA GLU A 15 2.48 -16.11 -20.56
C GLU A 15 2.61 -15.57 -19.13
N TYR A 16 1.61 -14.80 -18.65
CA TYR A 16 1.56 -14.32 -17.26
C TYR A 16 1.34 -15.43 -16.23
N VAL A 17 0.52 -16.44 -16.54
CA VAL A 17 0.30 -17.60 -15.64
C VAL A 17 1.60 -18.37 -15.45
N ASP A 18 2.38 -18.55 -16.52
CA ASP A 18 3.68 -19.23 -16.49
C ASP A 18 4.69 -18.51 -15.57
N VAL A 19 4.80 -17.19 -15.66
CA VAL A 19 5.75 -16.43 -14.81
C VAL A 19 5.38 -16.49 -13.33
N ILE A 20 4.10 -16.40 -12.98
CA ILE A 20 3.67 -16.48 -11.57
C ILE A 20 3.95 -17.88 -11.02
N GLU A 21 3.54 -18.93 -11.74
CA GLU A 21 3.78 -20.32 -11.34
C GLU A 21 5.27 -20.63 -11.22
N TYR A 22 6.08 -20.15 -12.15
CA TYR A 22 7.54 -20.25 -12.10
C TYR A 22 8.11 -19.59 -10.85
N MET A 23 7.69 -18.36 -10.52
CA MET A 23 8.17 -17.64 -9.34
C MET A 23 7.76 -18.33 -8.04
N GLU A 24 6.52 -18.86 -7.98
CA GLU A 24 6.02 -19.60 -6.82
C GLU A 24 6.71 -20.94 -6.63
N THR A 25 7.03 -21.64 -7.72
CA THR A 25 7.79 -22.91 -7.67
C THR A 25 9.25 -22.67 -7.29
N LYS A 26 9.87 -21.60 -7.81
CA LYS A 26 11.29 -21.31 -7.60
C LYS A 26 11.58 -20.69 -6.23
N TYR A 27 10.68 -19.86 -5.71
CA TYR A 27 10.86 -19.15 -4.44
C TYR A 27 9.65 -19.32 -3.50
N PRO A 28 9.30 -20.55 -3.13
CA PRO A 28 8.02 -20.85 -2.46
C PRO A 28 7.88 -20.16 -1.10
N GLN A 29 8.95 -20.06 -0.32
CA GLN A 29 8.92 -19.40 0.99
C GLN A 29 8.69 -17.89 0.87
N MET A 30 9.35 -17.25 -0.09
CA MET A 30 9.23 -15.81 -0.31
C MET A 30 7.83 -15.45 -0.79
N THR A 31 7.28 -16.20 -1.76
CA THR A 31 5.96 -15.91 -2.32
C THR A 31 4.85 -16.25 -1.32
N SER A 32 4.98 -17.32 -0.54
CA SER A 32 4.04 -17.65 0.53
C SER A 32 4.02 -16.58 1.62
N GLU A 33 5.20 -16.12 2.05
CA GLU A 33 5.30 -15.07 3.07
C GLU A 33 4.75 -13.73 2.56
N PHE A 34 5.03 -13.40 1.29
CA PHE A 34 4.48 -12.19 0.67
C PHE A 34 2.94 -12.22 0.60
N LYS A 35 2.34 -13.38 0.28
CA LYS A 35 0.87 -13.55 0.32
C LYS A 35 0.34 -13.41 1.74
N LYS A 36 1.01 -13.99 2.73
CA LYS A 36 0.62 -13.90 4.15
C LYS A 36 0.65 -12.44 4.65
N ILE A 37 1.72 -11.71 4.38
CA ILE A 37 1.85 -10.29 4.76
C ILE A 37 0.71 -9.46 4.17
N GLN A 38 0.34 -9.67 2.90
CA GLN A 38 -0.78 -8.95 2.27
C GLN A 38 -2.11 -9.27 2.95
N GLN A 39 -2.34 -10.54 3.33
CA GLN A 39 -3.54 -10.94 4.05
C GLN A 39 -3.59 -10.30 5.44
N ASP A 40 -2.49 -10.34 6.20
CA ASP A 40 -2.39 -9.73 7.53
C ASP A 40 -2.61 -8.21 7.46
N GLN A 41 -2.04 -7.55 6.44
CA GLN A 41 -2.25 -6.12 6.17
C GLN A 41 -3.71 -5.78 5.88
N TYR A 42 -4.39 -6.62 5.08
CA TYR A 42 -5.79 -6.44 4.76
C TYR A 42 -6.68 -6.59 6.01
N GLU A 43 -6.42 -7.60 6.84
CA GLU A 43 -7.14 -7.79 8.11
C GLU A 43 -6.90 -6.65 9.09
N LEU A 44 -5.64 -6.18 9.20
CA LEU A 44 -5.29 -5.02 10.00
C LEU A 44 -6.00 -3.75 9.51
N PHE A 45 -6.06 -3.56 8.19
CA PHE A 45 -6.82 -2.47 7.58
C PHE A 45 -8.29 -2.53 8.00
N LEU A 46 -8.94 -3.69 7.89
CA LEU A 46 -10.35 -3.84 8.26
C LEU A 46 -10.60 -3.56 9.75
N LYS A 47 -9.73 -4.03 10.65
CA LYS A 47 -9.82 -3.74 12.09
C LYS A 47 -9.73 -2.24 12.36
N LYS A 48 -8.70 -1.56 11.82
CA LYS A 48 -8.56 -0.11 11.95
C LYS A 48 -9.74 0.64 11.31
N GLN A 49 -10.23 0.18 10.16
CA GLN A 49 -11.35 0.80 9.46
C GLN A 49 -12.66 0.67 10.26
N HIS A 50 -12.88 -0.45 10.94
CA HIS A 50 -14.00 -0.63 11.86
C HIS A 50 -13.94 0.40 13.01
N ASP A 51 -12.75 0.61 13.59
CA ASP A 51 -12.58 1.47 14.76
C ASP A 51 -12.63 2.98 14.42
N TYR A 52 -12.00 3.40 13.32
CA TYR A 52 -11.89 4.82 12.94
C TYR A 52 -12.92 5.26 11.90
N GLY A 53 -13.52 4.33 11.18
CA GLY A 53 -14.39 4.60 10.04
C GLY A 53 -13.66 5.23 8.83
N PRO A 54 -14.39 5.40 7.71
CA PRO A 54 -13.83 5.94 6.47
C PRO A 54 -13.44 7.41 6.51
N GLN A 55 -13.84 8.15 7.54
CA GLN A 55 -13.56 9.58 7.65
C GLN A 55 -12.12 9.89 8.08
N ASN A 56 -11.37 8.87 8.51
CA ASN A 56 -9.97 9.00 8.93
C ASN A 56 -9.07 9.69 7.89
N ILE A 57 -9.32 9.49 6.59
CA ILE A 57 -8.54 10.09 5.50
C ILE A 57 -9.23 11.23 4.78
N ALA A 58 -10.45 11.59 5.17
CA ALA A 58 -11.27 12.57 4.45
C ALA A 58 -10.80 14.02 4.63
N VAL A 59 -9.90 14.29 5.59
CA VAL A 59 -9.39 15.65 5.92
C VAL A 59 -10.55 16.66 6.10
N GLY A 60 -11.65 16.23 6.71
CA GLY A 60 -12.85 17.04 6.92
C GLY A 60 -13.78 17.22 5.71
N THR A 61 -13.52 16.53 4.60
CA THR A 61 -14.34 16.59 3.37
C THR A 61 -15.40 15.50 3.32
N ALA A 62 -16.37 15.62 2.42
CA ALA A 62 -17.42 14.62 2.24
C ALA A 62 -17.01 13.46 1.31
N LEU A 63 -15.82 13.51 0.70
CA LEU A 63 -15.34 12.52 -0.28
C LEU A 63 -16.28 12.32 -1.49
N LYS A 64 -17.00 13.37 -1.90
CA LYS A 64 -18.04 13.30 -2.94
C LYS A 64 -17.55 13.73 -4.31
N ASN A 65 -16.76 14.80 -4.35
CA ASN A 65 -16.28 15.40 -5.60
C ASN A 65 -14.78 15.12 -5.83
N ASP A 66 -14.25 15.56 -6.97
CA ASP A 66 -12.85 15.31 -7.32
C ASP A 66 -11.84 16.13 -6.51
N GLU A 67 -12.26 17.26 -5.93
CA GLU A 67 -11.44 18.06 -5.02
C GLU A 67 -11.28 17.35 -3.67
N ASP A 68 -12.36 16.84 -3.10
CA ASP A 68 -12.37 16.03 -1.88
C ASP A 68 -11.44 14.81 -2.02
N LYS A 69 -11.48 14.15 -3.19
CA LYS A 69 -10.57 13.03 -3.49
C LYS A 69 -9.10 13.47 -3.51
N ARG A 70 -8.78 14.60 -4.15
CA ARG A 70 -7.40 15.13 -4.17
C ARG A 70 -6.91 15.47 -2.77
N LEU A 71 -7.76 16.10 -1.95
CA LEU A 71 -7.45 16.41 -0.55
C LEU A 71 -7.20 15.15 0.27
N SER A 72 -7.99 14.11 0.06
CA SER A 72 -7.82 12.84 0.76
C SER A 72 -6.56 12.09 0.33
N LEU A 73 -6.24 12.08 -0.98
CA LEU A 73 -4.97 11.56 -1.47
C LEU A 73 -3.76 12.33 -0.89
N MET A 74 -3.88 13.66 -0.76
CA MET A 74 -2.87 14.47 -0.08
C MET A 74 -2.74 14.10 1.40
N GLY A 75 -3.87 13.87 2.09
CA GLY A 75 -3.88 13.40 3.48
C GLY A 75 -3.25 12.02 3.66
N ILE A 76 -3.38 11.12 2.68
CA ILE A 76 -2.66 9.83 2.67
C ILE A 76 -1.16 10.06 2.44
N TRP A 77 -0.80 10.93 1.50
CA TRP A 77 0.60 11.26 1.22
C TRP A 77 1.33 11.82 2.46
N PHE A 78 0.73 12.72 3.22
CA PHE A 78 1.32 13.23 4.47
C PHE A 78 1.63 12.09 5.45
N ARG A 79 0.70 11.14 5.63
CA ARG A 79 0.90 9.98 6.52
C ARG A 79 2.02 9.06 6.04
N ILE A 80 2.15 8.88 4.73
CA ILE A 80 3.27 8.11 4.15
C ILE A 80 4.59 8.81 4.51
N ASN A 81 4.69 10.14 4.37
CA ASN A 81 5.91 10.87 4.72
C ASN A 81 6.25 10.75 6.20
N ASP A 82 5.27 10.84 7.09
CA ASP A 82 5.49 10.64 8.53
C ASP A 82 6.11 9.26 8.82
N LYS A 83 5.61 8.21 8.14
CA LYS A 83 6.15 6.85 8.28
C LYS A 83 7.52 6.69 7.62
N VAL A 84 7.80 7.38 6.52
CA VAL A 84 9.14 7.39 5.89
C VAL A 84 10.19 8.01 6.81
N GLU A 85 9.90 9.17 7.40
CA GLU A 85 10.84 9.80 8.35
C GLU A 85 11.00 8.96 9.63
N ARG A 86 9.95 8.27 10.07
CA ARG A 86 10.04 7.30 11.17
C ARG A 86 10.99 6.15 10.83
N ILE A 87 10.81 5.49 9.68
CA ILE A 87 11.67 4.39 9.21
C ILE A 87 13.13 4.83 9.20
N LYS A 88 13.42 6.00 8.61
CA LYS A 88 14.76 6.58 8.58
C LYS A 88 15.32 6.77 9.99
N THR A 89 14.53 7.28 10.92
CA THR A 89 14.94 7.48 12.31
C THR A 89 15.28 6.15 13.01
N LEU A 90 14.43 5.12 12.86
CA LEU A 90 14.65 3.80 13.45
C LEU A 90 15.94 3.16 12.91
N ILE A 91 16.14 3.20 11.58
CA ILE A 91 17.35 2.69 10.92
C ILE A 91 18.61 3.41 11.45
N MET A 92 18.58 4.75 11.55
CA MET A 92 19.74 5.53 12.02
C MET A 92 20.09 5.26 13.48
N ARG A 93 19.11 4.87 14.30
CA ARG A 93 19.33 4.51 15.71
C ARG A 93 19.82 3.07 15.89
N GLY A 94 19.72 2.23 14.87
CA GLY A 94 19.94 0.78 14.98
C GLY A 94 18.89 0.10 15.85
N ASP A 95 17.72 0.73 16.04
CA ASP A 95 16.59 0.17 16.77
C ASP A 95 15.70 -0.59 15.79
N ASP A 96 15.70 -1.91 15.89
CA ASP A 96 14.94 -2.80 15.01
C ASP A 96 13.48 -2.97 15.44
N GLY A 97 13.05 -2.37 16.56
CA GLY A 97 11.65 -2.36 16.95
C GLY A 97 11.39 -2.57 18.44
N SER A 98 12.12 -1.86 19.30
CA SER A 98 11.89 -1.91 20.76
C SER A 98 10.50 -1.41 21.21
N LEU A 99 9.75 -0.75 20.32
CA LEU A 99 8.40 -0.21 20.58
C LEU A 99 7.32 -1.05 19.90
N GLU A 100 6.47 -1.66 20.72
CA GLU A 100 5.30 -2.44 20.29
C GLU A 100 4.33 -1.55 19.47
N ASN A 101 3.87 -2.05 18.31
CA ASN A 101 2.99 -1.35 17.34
C ASN A 101 3.61 -0.14 16.63
N GLU A 102 4.91 0.06 16.81
CA GLU A 102 5.62 1.23 16.33
C GLU A 102 7.01 0.87 15.75
N GLY A 103 7.23 -0.42 15.51
CA GLY A 103 8.47 -0.96 14.98
C GLY A 103 8.70 -0.63 13.50
N LEU A 104 9.86 -1.06 13.01
CA LEU A 104 10.24 -0.87 11.61
C LEU A 104 9.27 -1.58 10.66
N VAL A 105 8.90 -2.82 10.99
CA VAL A 105 7.94 -3.64 10.20
C VAL A 105 6.55 -3.01 10.19
N ASP A 106 6.07 -2.51 11.32
CA ASP A 106 4.77 -1.82 11.41
C ASP A 106 4.73 -0.58 10.51
N SER A 107 5.85 0.16 10.45
CA SER A 107 5.96 1.34 9.60
C SER A 107 5.91 1.00 8.11
N TYR A 108 6.53 -0.11 7.68
CA TYR A 108 6.37 -0.62 6.32
C TYR A 108 4.95 -1.11 6.04
N SER A 109 4.32 -1.76 7.02
CA SER A 109 2.93 -2.24 6.93
C SER A 109 1.94 -1.07 6.73
N ASP A 110 2.10 0.00 7.50
CA ASP A 110 1.29 1.21 7.36
C ASP A 110 1.47 1.84 5.96
N ILE A 111 2.71 1.96 5.45
CA ILE A 111 2.96 2.49 4.09
C ILE A 111 2.28 1.64 3.01
N SER A 112 2.37 0.30 3.12
CA SER A 112 1.71 -0.61 2.17
C SER A 112 0.19 -0.40 2.16
N ASN A 113 -0.43 -0.39 3.36
CA ASN A 113 -1.86 -0.15 3.51
C ASN A 113 -2.28 1.24 2.98
N TYR A 114 -1.51 2.29 3.26
CA TYR A 114 -1.75 3.62 2.70
C TYR A 114 -1.69 3.63 1.16
N GLY A 115 -0.77 2.88 0.56
CA GLY A 115 -0.70 2.70 -0.89
C GLY A 115 -1.95 2.04 -1.47
N VAL A 116 -2.48 1.01 -0.81
CA VAL A 116 -3.74 0.35 -1.22
C VAL A 116 -4.93 1.30 -1.01
N MET A 117 -5.03 1.97 0.13
CA MET A 117 -6.08 2.95 0.42
C MET A 117 -6.11 4.06 -0.64
N ALA A 118 -4.96 4.59 -1.04
CA ALA A 118 -4.86 5.61 -2.10
C ALA A 118 -5.42 5.10 -3.43
N GLN A 119 -5.16 3.84 -3.80
CA GLN A 119 -5.73 3.24 -5.01
C GLN A 119 -7.25 3.08 -4.91
N VAL A 120 -7.78 2.70 -3.74
CA VAL A 120 -9.23 2.59 -3.49
C VAL A 120 -9.91 3.97 -3.62
N VAL A 121 -9.29 5.02 -3.08
CA VAL A 121 -9.75 6.41 -3.23
C VAL A 121 -9.70 6.86 -4.68
N ALA A 122 -8.58 6.63 -5.38
CA ALA A 122 -8.40 7.00 -6.78
C ALA A 122 -9.43 6.30 -7.70
N ARG A 123 -9.80 5.05 -7.39
CA ARG A 123 -10.86 4.30 -8.07
C ARG A 123 -12.27 4.74 -7.67
N GLY A 124 -12.40 5.70 -6.76
CA GLY A 124 -13.68 6.23 -6.28
C GLY A 124 -14.52 5.20 -5.54
N LYS A 125 -13.88 4.23 -4.86
CA LYS A 125 -14.53 3.12 -4.14
C LYS A 125 -14.47 3.26 -2.62
N TRP A 126 -13.77 4.25 -2.10
CA TRP A 126 -13.70 4.48 -0.66
C TRP A 126 -15.07 4.83 -0.08
N ALA A 127 -15.43 4.21 1.05
CA ALA A 127 -16.68 4.43 1.79
C ALA A 127 -17.99 4.16 1.02
N LYS A 128 -17.98 3.24 0.04
CA LYS A 128 -19.14 2.88 -0.79
C LYS A 128 -19.49 1.41 -0.69
#